data_AF-A0A955M341-F1
#
_entry.id   AF-A0A955M341-F1
#
_cell.length_a   1.000
_cell.length_b   1.000
_cell.length_c   1.000
_cell.angle_alpha   90.00
_cell.angle_beta   90.00
_cell.angle_gamma   90.00
#
_symmetry.space_group_name_H-M   'P 1'
#
loop_
_entity.id
_entity.type
_entity.pdbx_description
1 polymer ?
#
loop_
_entity_poly.entity_id
_entity_poly.type
_entity_poly.pdbx_seq_one_letter_code
_entity_poly.pdbx_strand_id
1 'polypeptide(L)'
;MEFTYGQGGFQEGRKRFEGEIILSEHKLFIKNGADDITQTYIPLEKIERIKRSGNYADVFVRPSLAYRYVARIHGQKPKIAELVKDIVESRGLKKKFLIKEWVEVPE
;
A
#
# COMPACT_ATOMS: atom_id res chain seq x y z
N MET A 1 -8.58 -9.11 -10.98
CA MET A 1 -7.62 -10.15 -10.55
C MET A 1 -7.13 -9.79 -9.14
N GLU A 2 -6.84 -10.77 -8.27
CA GLU A 2 -6.32 -10.53 -6.91
C GLU A 2 -4.96 -11.20 -6.74
N PHE A 3 -4.03 -10.49 -6.10
CA PHE A 3 -2.68 -10.95 -5.80
C PHE A 3 -2.45 -10.98 -4.30
N THR A 4 -1.83 -12.06 -3.84
CA THR A 4 -1.52 -12.30 -2.43
C THR A 4 -0.02 -12.11 -2.18
N TYR A 5 0.32 -11.30 -1.18
CA TYR A 5 1.72 -11.02 -0.78
C TYR A 5 2.09 -11.68 0.55
N GLY A 6 1.25 -12.61 1.00
CA GLY A 6 1.44 -13.39 2.23
C GLY A 6 1.04 -12.61 3.49
N GLN A 7 1.41 -13.18 4.63
CA GLN A 7 1.08 -12.64 5.95
C GLN A 7 1.86 -11.35 6.25
N GLY A 8 1.16 -10.41 6.88
CA GLY A 8 1.69 -9.12 7.28
C GLY A 8 0.64 -8.29 8.01
N GLY A 9 0.85 -6.98 8.04
CA GLY A 9 -0.03 -6.09 8.77
C GLY A 9 -0.13 -4.69 8.18
N PHE A 10 -1.19 -4.02 8.61
CA PHE A 10 -1.56 -2.66 8.26
C PHE A 10 -1.56 -1.82 9.53
N GLN A 11 -0.97 -0.63 9.46
CA GLN A 11 -1.07 0.38 10.51
C GLN A 11 -1.44 1.75 9.94
N GLU A 12 -2.51 2.33 10.48
CA GLU A 12 -2.91 3.72 10.24
C GLU A 12 -3.02 4.42 11.62
N GLY A 13 -2.07 5.31 11.92
CA GLY A 13 -2.00 5.95 13.24
C GLY A 13 -1.87 4.92 14.37
N ARG A 14 -2.92 4.80 15.20
CA ARG A 14 -3.00 3.82 16.31
C ARG A 14 -3.71 2.52 15.95
N LYS A 15 -4.40 2.46 14.80
CA LYS A 15 -5.09 1.25 14.35
C LYS A 15 -4.07 0.28 13.79
N ARG A 16 -4.18 -1.00 14.17
CA ARG A 16 -3.33 -2.09 13.68
C ARG A 16 -4.18 -3.30 13.35
N PHE A 17 -3.91 -3.90 12.20
CA PHE A 17 -4.57 -5.10 11.73
C PHE A 17 -3.52 -6.04 11.17
N GLU A 18 -3.66 -7.33 11.42
CA GLU A 18 -2.78 -8.39 10.91
C GLU A 18 -3.61 -9.33 10.03
N GLY A 19 -2.96 -9.91 9.03
CA GLY A 19 -3.57 -10.87 8.13
C GLY A 19 -2.81 -10.98 6.81
N GLU A 20 -3.49 -11.48 5.80
CA GLU A 20 -2.94 -11.61 4.47
C GLU A 20 -3.04 -10.29 3.70
N ILE A 21 -1.94 -9.86 3.09
CA ILE A 21 -1.91 -8.64 2.27
C ILE A 21 -2.41 -8.97 0.87
N ILE A 22 -3.49 -8.31 0.46
CA ILE A 22 -4.14 -8.50 -0.83
C ILE A 22 -4.06 -7.21 -1.65
N LEU A 23 -3.60 -7.32 -2.89
CA LEU A 23 -3.74 -6.29 -3.92
C LEU A 23 -4.76 -6.77 -4.93
N SER A 24 -5.90 -6.09 -5.03
CA SER A 24 -6.83 -6.29 -6.13
C SER A 24 -6.65 -5.19 -7.18
N GLU A 25 -7.46 -5.25 -8.23
CA GLU A 25 -7.44 -4.29 -9.34
C GLU A 25 -7.63 -2.82 -8.92
N HIS A 26 -8.36 -2.59 -7.82
CA HIS A 26 -8.72 -1.23 -7.40
C HIS A 26 -8.34 -0.90 -5.95
N LYS A 27 -7.98 -1.90 -5.13
CA LYS A 27 -7.71 -1.67 -3.71
C LYS A 27 -6.59 -2.55 -3.17
N LEU A 28 -5.90 -2.02 -2.18
CA LEU A 28 -5.00 -2.74 -1.29
C LEU A 28 -5.69 -2.90 0.07
N PHE A 29 -5.66 -4.11 0.64
CA PHE A 29 -6.31 -4.39 1.93
C PHE A 29 -5.70 -5.60 2.64
N ILE A 30 -6.08 -5.79 3.91
CA ILE A 30 -5.77 -6.97 4.71
C ILE A 30 -6.99 -7.88 4.80
N LYS A 31 -6.77 -9.18 4.63
CA LYS A 31 -7.76 -10.24 4.85
C LYS A 31 -7.38 -11.06 6.08
N ASN A 32 -8.32 -11.33 6.98
CA ASN A 32 -8.11 -12.21 8.12
C ASN A 32 -8.99 -13.46 7.97
N GLY A 33 -8.36 -14.56 7.56
CA GLY A 33 -9.09 -15.78 7.21
C GLY A 33 -9.97 -15.58 5.97
N ALA A 34 -11.28 -15.77 6.11
CA ALA A 34 -12.23 -15.56 5.02
C ALA A 34 -12.69 -14.09 4.90
N ASP A 35 -12.45 -13.26 5.91
CA ASP A 35 -13.05 -11.94 6.04
C ASP A 35 -12.09 -10.82 5.61
N ASP A 36 -12.60 -9.92 4.78
CA ASP A 36 -11.91 -8.69 4.42
C ASP A 36 -12.01 -7.66 5.56
N ILE A 37 -10.87 -7.12 6.00
CA ILE A 37 -10.87 -6.04 6.98
C ILE A 37 -11.08 -4.71 6.25
N THR A 38 -12.34 -4.31 6.11
CA THR A 38 -12.76 -3.10 5.37
C THR A 38 -12.05 -1.82 5.83
N GLN A 39 -11.68 -1.71 7.10
CA GLN A 39 -10.94 -0.55 7.65
C GLN A 39 -9.52 -0.39 7.08
N THR A 40 -8.98 -1.42 6.43
CA THR A 40 -7.64 -1.40 5.81
C THR A 40 -7.68 -1.06 4.33
N TYR A 41 -8.86 -0.78 3.77
CA TYR A 41 -9.03 -0.54 2.34
C TYR A 41 -8.35 0.76 1.92
N ILE A 42 -7.40 0.63 1.00
CA ILE A 42 -6.72 1.73 0.33
C ILE A 42 -7.09 1.66 -1.15
N PRO A 43 -7.91 2.59 -1.67
CA PRO A 43 -8.15 2.69 -3.11
C PRO A 43 -6.85 3.06 -3.81
N LEU A 44 -6.47 2.31 -4.84
CA LEU A 44 -5.18 2.49 -5.51
C LEU A 44 -5.09 3.87 -6.16
N GLU A 45 -6.16 4.33 -6.78
CA GLU A 45 -6.25 5.63 -7.46
C GLU A 45 -6.06 6.82 -6.50
N LYS A 46 -6.17 6.59 -5.19
CA LYS A 46 -5.95 7.61 -4.15
C LYS A 46 -4.52 7.58 -3.59
N ILE A 47 -3.67 6.67 -4.04
CA ILE A 47 -2.27 6.61 -3.67
C ILE A 47 -1.50 7.69 -4.45
N GLU A 48 -0.98 8.68 -3.75
CA GLU A 48 -0.15 9.76 -4.30
C GLU A 48 1.34 9.42 -4.22
N ARG A 49 1.73 8.63 -3.22
CA ARG A 49 3.15 8.32 -2.95
C ARG A 49 3.33 7.02 -2.21
N ILE A 50 4.41 6.31 -2.50
CA ILE A 50 4.85 5.13 -1.74
C ILE A 50 6.32 5.28 -1.39
N LYS A 51 6.66 5.00 -0.12
CA LYS A 51 8.04 4.92 0.35
C LYS A 51 8.31 3.55 0.95
N ARG A 52 9.28 2.82 0.41
CA ARG A 52 9.65 1.48 0.88
C ARG A 52 10.89 1.53 1.75
N SER A 53 10.89 0.80 2.86
CA SER A 53 12.05 0.62 3.72
C SER A 53 12.05 -0.78 4.32
N GLY A 54 13.10 -1.56 4.04
CA GLY A 54 13.23 -2.93 4.54
C GLY A 54 12.00 -3.80 4.23
N ASN A 55 11.32 -4.20 5.30
CA ASN A 55 10.16 -5.08 5.32
C ASN A 55 8.83 -4.33 5.44
N TYR A 56 8.81 -3.02 5.18
CA TYR A 56 7.57 -2.22 5.17
C TYR A 56 7.54 -1.20 4.03
N ALA A 57 6.33 -0.74 3.72
CA ALA A 57 6.04 0.35 2.82
C ALA A 57 5.07 1.32 3.48
N ASP A 58 5.44 2.60 3.47
CA ASP A 58 4.56 3.71 3.85
C ASP A 58 3.82 4.17 2.58
N VAL A 59 2.51 3.96 2.57
CA VAL A 59 1.59 4.32 1.48
C VAL A 59 0.89 5.61 1.87
N PHE A 60 1.13 6.67 1.11
CA PHE A 60 0.55 7.99 1.32
C PHE A 60 -0.70 8.11 0.45
N VAL A 61 -1.84 8.28 1.11
CA VAL A 61 -3.15 8.22 0.48
C VAL A 61 -3.85 9.56 0.65
N ARG A 62 -4.47 10.05 -0.42
CA ARG A 62 -5.31 11.25 -0.42
C ARG A 62 -6.70 10.94 -0.97
N PRO A 63 -7.63 10.53 -0.11
CA PRO A 63 -9.01 10.28 -0.54
C PRO A 63 -9.70 11.54 -1.08
N SER A 64 -9.40 12.71 -0.51
CA SER A 64 -10.00 13.99 -0.88
C SER A 64 -9.02 15.15 -0.69
N LEU A 65 -9.37 16.36 -1.16
CA LEU A 65 -8.51 17.53 -1.00
C LEU A 65 -8.19 17.87 0.46
N ALA A 66 -9.12 17.59 1.37
CA ALA A 66 -9.03 17.92 2.80
C ALA A 66 -8.50 16.80 3.69
N TYR A 67 -8.39 15.56 3.17
CA TYR A 67 -8.00 14.41 3.97
C TYR A 67 -6.83 13.65 3.35
N ARG A 68 -5.83 13.37 4.19
CA ARG A 68 -4.63 12.60 3.86
C ARG A 68 -4.27 11.71 5.04
N TYR A 69 -3.77 10.52 4.75
CA TYR A 69 -3.24 9.62 5.77
C TYR A 69 -2.06 8.81 5.24
N VAL A 70 -1.35 8.16 6.16
CA VAL A 70 -0.27 7.24 5.84
C VAL A 70 -0.63 5.88 6.40
N ALA A 71 -0.75 4.90 5.51
CA ALA A 71 -0.88 3.51 5.88
C ALA A 71 0.48 2.83 5.75
N ARG A 72 0.95 2.23 6.84
CA ARG A 72 2.13 1.38 6.81
C ARG A 72 1.72 -0.06 6.59
N ILE A 73 2.21 -0.66 5.52
CA ILE A 73 2.10 -2.09 5.26
C ILE A 73 3.43 -2.75 5.61
N HIS A 74 3.43 -3.77 6.45
CA HIS A 74 4.62 -4.57 6.77
C HIS A 74 4.39 -6.04 6.48
N GLY A 75 5.44 -6.76 6.13
CA GLY A 75 5.38 -8.17 5.79
C GLY A 75 6.76 -8.73 5.49
N GLN A 76 6.85 -9.77 4.67
CA GLN A 76 8.14 -10.29 4.24
C GLN A 76 8.82 -9.33 3.25
N LYS A 77 10.11 -9.03 3.46
CA LYS A 77 10.88 -8.10 2.62
C LYS A 77 10.76 -8.32 1.10
N PRO A 78 10.89 -9.55 0.54
CA PRO A 78 10.72 -9.76 -0.90
C PRO A 78 9.28 -9.46 -1.35
N LYS A 79 8.28 -9.87 -0.57
CA LYS A 79 6.86 -9.64 -0.85
C LYS A 79 6.45 -8.18 -0.80
N ILE A 80 6.99 -7.41 0.14
CA ILE A 80 6.79 -5.95 0.15
C ILE A 80 7.48 -5.28 -1.04
N ALA A 81 8.61 -5.81 -1.51
CA ALA A 81 9.24 -5.29 -2.72
C ALA A 81 8.39 -5.54 -3.98
N GLU A 82 7.82 -6.75 -4.11
CA GLU A 82 6.87 -7.12 -5.16
C GLU A 82 5.62 -6.23 -5.09
N LEU A 83 4.97 -6.14 -3.93
CA LEU A 83 3.78 -5.30 -3.72
C LEU A 83 3.99 -3.85 -4.15
N VAL A 84 5.11 -3.24 -3.73
CA VAL A 84 5.41 -1.85 -4.08
C VAL A 84 5.61 -1.71 -5.58
N LYS A 85 6.26 -2.67 -6.23
CA LYS A 85 6.45 -2.66 -7.68
C LYS A 85 5.10 -2.68 -8.41
N ASP A 86 4.22 -3.58 -8.02
CA ASP A 86 2.92 -3.75 -8.68
C ASP A 86 2.01 -2.53 -8.49
N ILE A 87 2.02 -1.92 -7.31
CA ILE A 87 1.27 -0.66 -7.09
C ILE A 87 1.86 0.48 -7.91
N VAL A 88 3.19 0.60 -7.96
CA VAL A 88 3.87 1.65 -8.74
C VAL A 88 3.56 1.52 -10.23
N GLU A 89 3.59 0.31 -10.77
CA GLU A 89 3.26 0.03 -12.16
C GLU A 89 1.79 0.32 -12.46
N SER A 90 0.87 -0.16 -11.61
CA SER A 90 -0.57 0.10 -11.73
C SER A 90 -0.91 1.59 -11.69
N ARG A 91 -0.20 2.37 -10.86
CA ARG A 91 -0.45 3.81 -10.67
C ARG A 91 0.41 4.73 -11.53
N GLY A 92 1.37 4.19 -12.27
CA GLY A 92 2.31 5.00 -13.05
C GLY A 92 3.16 5.96 -12.20
N LEU A 93 3.43 5.61 -10.94
CA LEU A 93 4.20 6.49 -10.04
C LEU A 93 5.66 6.57 -10.48
N LYS A 94 6.25 7.78 -10.50
CA LYS A 94 7.65 7.95 -10.89
C LYS A 94 8.58 7.85 -9.68
N LYS A 95 9.66 7.11 -9.85
CA LYS A 95 10.70 6.94 -8.84
C LYS A 95 11.49 8.24 -8.67
N LYS A 96 11.73 8.67 -7.43
CA LYS A 96 12.68 9.75 -7.15
C LYS A 96 14.12 9.24 -7.24
N PHE A 97 14.99 10.02 -7.88
CA PHE A 97 16.27 9.56 -8.45
C PHE A 97 17.29 8.96 -7.46
N LEU A 98 17.11 9.06 -6.14
CA LEU A 98 18.06 8.51 -5.14
C LEU A 98 17.38 7.85 -3.93
N ILE A 99 16.05 7.72 -3.93
CA ILE A 99 15.29 7.25 -2.76
C ILE A 99 14.39 6.10 -3.19
N LYS A 100 14.14 5.13 -2.30
CA LYS A 100 13.06 4.12 -2.46
C LYS A 100 11.69 4.77 -2.22
N GLU A 101 11.42 5.84 -2.96
CA GLU A 101 10.22 6.65 -2.91
C GLU A 101 9.73 6.91 -4.34
N TRP A 102 8.43 6.73 -4.54
CA TRP A 102 7.73 6.94 -5.79
C TRP A 102 6.57 7.89 -5.57
N VAL A 103 6.38 8.84 -6.47
CA VAL A 103 5.37 9.89 -6.35
C VAL A 103 4.58 10.04 -7.64
N GLU A 104 3.33 10.44 -7.51
CA GLU A 104 2.54 10.96 -8.61
C GLU A 104 3.19 12.24 -9.14
N VAL A 105 3.23 12.37 -10.46
CA VAL A 105 3.73 13.58 -11.12
C VAL A 105 2.52 14.45 -11.41
N PRO A 106 2.46 15.69 -10.89
CA PRO A 106 1.45 16.64 -11.32
C PRO A 106 1.57 16.85 -12.83
N GLU A 107 0.46 16.67 -13.56
CA GLU A 107 0.34 17.09 -14.96
C GLU A 107 0.55 18.60 -15.12
#